data_AF-A0A3B9J3I7-F1
#
_entry.id   AF-A0A3B9J3I7-F1
#
_cell.length_a   1.000
_cell.length_b   1.000
_cell.length_c   1.000
_cell.angle_alpha   90.00
_cell.angle_beta   90.00
_cell.angle_gamma   90.00
#
_symmetry.space_group_name_H-M   'P 1'
#
loop_
_entity.id
_entity.type
_entity.pdbx_description
1 polymer ?
#
loop_
_entity_poly.entity_id
_entity_poly.type
_entity_poly.pdbx_seq_one_letter_code
_entity_poly.pdbx_strand_id
1 'polypeptide(L)' 'MSKGKRLTSTVTSDSTVHLRIEEFEVPTPGPDEVLIAVEASPINPSDLG' A
#
# COMPACT_ATOMS: atom_id res chain seq x y z
N MET A 1 -4.72 -8.90 15.98
CA MET A 1 -4.06 -8.29 14.81
C MET A 1 -4.85 -7.04 14.46
N SER A 2 -4.19 -5.91 14.23
CA SER A 2 -4.86 -4.67 13.81
C SER A 2 -5.04 -4.67 12.29
N LYS A 3 -6.10 -4.03 11.81
CA LYS A 3 -6.34 -3.83 10.38
C LYS A 3 -5.81 -2.48 9.93
N GLY A 4 -5.16 -2.46 8.77
CA GLY A 4 -4.71 -1.26 8.07
C GLY A 4 -5.42 -1.09 6.73
N LYS A 5 -5.19 0.05 6.07
CA LYS A 5 -5.62 0.30 4.70
C LYS A 5 -4.40 0.54 3.82
N ARG A 6 -4.42 0.03 2.59
CA ARG A 6 -3.37 0.24 1.59
C ARG A 6 -3.94 0.56 0.22
N LEU A 7 -3.22 1.35 -0.56
CA LEU A 7 -3.48 1.52 -1.98
C LEU A 7 -2.85 0.35 -2.76
N THR A 8 -3.64 -0.32 -3.59
CA THR A 8 -3.19 -1.36 -4.51
C THR A 8 -3.40 -0.89 -5.95
N SER A 9 -2.54 -1.36 -6.85
CA SER A 9 -2.63 -1.13 -8.29
C SER A 9 -2.70 -2.47 -8.99
N THR A 10 -3.72 -2.69 -9.81
CA THR A 10 -3.89 -3.91 -10.60
C THR A 10 -3.88 -3.55 -12.09
N VAL A 11 -2.87 -4.04 -12.81
CA VAL A 11 -2.78 -3.90 -14.27
C VAL A 11 -3.61 -5.00 -14.92
N THR A 12 -4.45 -4.62 -15.88
CA THR A 12 -5.31 -5.54 -16.63
C THR A 12 -4.82 -5.70 -18.08
N SER A 13 -5.24 -6.79 -18.74
CA SER A 13 -4.84 -7.08 -20.12
C SER A 13 -5.40 -6.11 -21.16
N ASP A 14 -6.43 -5.33 -20.81
CA ASP A 14 -6.99 -4.26 -21.63
C ASP A 14 -6.22 -2.93 -21.50
N SER A 15 -5.01 -2.96 -20.92
CA SER A 15 -4.16 -1.79 -20.69
C SER A 15 -4.76 -0.76 -19.73
N THR A 16 -5.66 -1.18 -18.85
CA THR A 16 -6.19 -0.36 -17.76
C THR A 16 -5.43 -0.63 -16.46
N VAL A 17 -5.38 0.37 -15.58
CA VAL A 17 -4.90 0.23 -14.20
C VAL A 17 -6.03 0.51 -13.24
N HIS A 18 -6.35 -0.45 -12.37
CA HIS A 18 -7.32 -0.27 -11.31
C HIS A 18 -6.61 0.03 -9.99
N LEU A 19 -6.91 1.22 -9.43
CA LEU A 19 -6.45 1.63 -8.11
C LEU A 19 -7.55 1.36 -7.07
N ARG A 20 -7.20 0.74 -5.94
CA ARG A 20 -8.14 0.42 -4.85
C ARG A 20 -7.54 0.67 -3.49
N ILE A 21 -8.37 1.10 -2.54
CA ILE A 21 -8.02 1.05 -1.13
C ILE A 21 -8.54 -0.27 -0.57
N GLU A 22 -7.63 -1.10 -0.10
CA GLU A 22 -7.94 -2.41 0.46
C GLU A 22 -7.59 -2.46 1.95
N GLU A 23 -8.40 -3.21 2.71
CA GLU A 23 -8.04 -3.55 4.08
C GLU A 23 -7.05 -4.71 4.11
N PHE A 24 -6.14 -4.68 5.08
CA PHE A 24 -5.22 -5.78 5.31
C PHE A 24 -4.92 -5.98 6.78
N GLU A 25 -4.55 -7.20 7.15
CA GLU A 25 -4.00 -7.50 8.47
C GLU A 25 -2.58 -6.94 8.57
N VAL A 26 -2.36 -6.05 9.53
CA VAL A 26 -1.03 -5.50 9.78
C VAL A 26 -0.17 -6.58 10.44
N PRO A 27 0.95 -6.97 9.82
CA PRO A 27 1.82 -8.00 10.38
C PRO A 27 2.54 -7.50 11.64
N THR A 28 2.84 -8.41 12.55
CA THR A 28 3.77 -8.14 13.64
C THR A 28 5.19 -8.03 13.07
N PRO A 29 5.94 -6.95 13.36
CA PRO A 29 7.31 -6.82 12.88
C PRO A 29 8.22 -7.92 13.47
N GLY A 30 9.15 -8.43 12.65
CA GLY A 30 10.23 -9.30 13.08
C GLY A 30 11.31 -8.57 13.90
N PRO A 31 12.40 -9.26 14.29
CA PRO A 31 13.41 -8.70 15.20
C PRO A 31 14.06 -7.37 14.75
N ASP A 32 14.23 -7.16 13.44
CA ASP A 32 14.89 -5.99 12.86
C ASP A 32 13.94 -5.10 12.04
N GLU A 33 12.63 -5.26 12.24
CA GLU A 33 11.60 -4.50 11.54
C GLU A 33 10.91 -3.49 12.47
N VAL A 34 10.37 -2.44 11.89
CA VAL A 34 9.55 -1.45 12.62
C VAL A 34 8.19 -1.31 11.96
N LEU A 35 7.17 -1.12 12.78
CA LEU A 35 5.83 -0.77 12.32
C LEU A 35 5.65 0.75 12.45
N ILE A 36 5.31 1.42 11.35
CA ILE A 36 5.13 2.87 11.30
C ILE A 36 3.67 3.19 10.96
N ALA A 37 3.06 4.08 11.73
CA ALA A 37 1.80 4.72 11.37
C ALA A 37 2.11 5.92 10.46
N VAL A 38 1.82 5.80 9.17
CA VAL A 38 2.10 6.85 8.19
C VAL A 38 1.00 7.91 8.23
N GLU A 39 1.36 9.12 8.66
CA GLU A 39 0.44 10.27 8.73
C GLU A 39 0.31 11.01 7.39
N ALA A 40 1.37 11.00 6.56
CA ALA A 40 1.40 11.58 5.24
C ALA A 40 2.46 10.94 4.34
N SER A 41 2.17 10.81 3.06
CA SER A 41 3.13 10.48 2.00
C SER A 41 2.81 11.34 0.77
N PRO A 42 3.81 11.94 0.10
CA PRO A 42 3.58 12.64 -1.17
C PRO A 42 3.25 11.64 -2.28
N ILE A 43 2.72 12.18 -3.39
CA ILE A 43 2.67 11.50 -4.68
C ILE A 43 3.80 12.08 -5.52
N ASN A 44 4.72 11.23 -5.95
CA ASN A 44 5.90 11.58 -6.72
C ASN A 44 5.78 11.09 -8.18
N PRO A 45 6.57 11.64 -9.12
CA PRO A 45 6.63 11.13 -10.48
C PRO A 45 6.99 9.62 -10.55
N SER A 46 7.84 9.14 -9.66
CA SER A 46 8.23 7.71 -9.59
C SER A 46 7.08 6.77 -9.25
N ASP A 47 5.99 7.28 -8.65
CA ASP A 47 4.82 6.46 -8.30
C ASP A 47 3.89 6.23 -9.51
N LEU A 48 4.03 7.05 -10.56
CA LEU A 48 3.18 7.06 -11.75
C LEU A 48 3.87 6.50 -13.01
N GLY A 49 5.19 6.26 -12.92
CA GLY A 49 6.05 5.81 -14.02
C GLY A 49 6.00 4.32 -14.27
#